data_AF-A0A1F4VCF3-F1
#
_entry.id   AF-A0A1F4VCF3-F1
#
_cell.length_a   1.000
_cell.length_b   1.000
_cell.length_c   1.000
_cell.angle_alpha   90.00
_cell.angle_beta   90.00
_cell.angle_gamma   90.00
#
_symmetry.space_group_name_H-M   'P 1'
#
loop_
_entity.id
_entity.type
_entity.pdbx_description
1 polymer ?
#
loop_
_entity_poly.entity_id
_entity_poly.type
_entity_poly.pdbx_seq_one_letter_code
_entity_poly.pdbx_strand_id
1 'polypeptide(L)'
;MGWLFLYAGWAKVTNPEWSAAGYLGSAKTFPELFQWFAQPENISWVNLLNMWGLTAIGVSLISGALVKFSSIAGALMMLLYYLPVLTFPTVDRSYLVDEHVIYALVFAVLATFNAGEIWGLDAWL
;
A
#
# COMPACT_ATOMS: atom_id res chain seq x y z
N MET A 1 7.42 -3.81 8.94
CA MET A 1 6.84 -3.06 7.80
C MET A 1 7.67 -3.19 6.52
N GLY A 2 8.95 -2.81 6.50
CA GLY A 2 9.79 -2.88 5.28
C GLY A 2 9.82 -4.25 4.61
N TRP A 3 10.13 -5.31 5.37
CA TRP A 3 10.10 -6.68 4.85
C TRP A 3 8.73 -7.11 4.31
N LEU A 4 7.65 -6.76 5.01
CA LEU A 4 6.29 -7.10 4.61
C LEU A 4 5.93 -6.47 3.26
N PHE A 5 6.26 -5.18 3.06
CA PHE A 5 6.03 -4.48 1.80
C PHE A 5 6.92 -5.00 0.67
N LEU A 6 8.20 -5.24 0.97
CA LEU A 6 9.14 -5.79 -0.01
C LEU A 6 8.69 -7.17 -0.49
N TYR A 7 8.35 -8.07 0.43
CA TYR A 7 7.85 -9.40 0.08
C TYR A 7 6.55 -9.31 -0.72
N ALA A 8 5.58 -8.50 -0.27
CA ALA A 8 4.30 -8.35 -0.95
C ALA A 8 4.41 -7.71 -2.34
N GLY A 9 5.36 -6.79 -2.55
CA GLY A 9 5.63 -6.20 -3.86
C GLY A 9 6.37 -7.17 -4.78
N TRP A 10 7.47 -7.75 -4.29
CA TRP A 10 8.30 -8.69 -5.04
C TRP A 10 7.51 -9.91 -5.50
N ALA A 11 6.68 -10.50 -4.64
CA ALA A 11 5.83 -11.62 -4.98
C ALA A 11 4.87 -11.31 -6.15
N LYS A 12 4.43 -10.05 -6.28
CA LYS A 12 3.62 -9.62 -7.43
C LYS A 12 4.49 -9.43 -8.66
N VAL A 13 5.64 -8.74 -8.53
CA VAL A 13 6.59 -8.49 -9.62
C VAL A 13 7.01 -9.79 -10.31
N THR A 14 7.24 -10.85 -9.55
CA THR A 14 7.67 -12.15 -10.08
C THR A 14 6.53 -13.06 -10.54
N ASN A 15 5.28 -12.63 -10.43
CA ASN A 15 4.12 -13.40 -10.84
C ASN A 15 3.46 -12.77 -12.09
N PRO A 16 3.69 -13.33 -13.29
CA PRO A 16 3.13 -12.81 -14.54
C PRO A 16 1.60 -12.82 -14.58
N GLU A 17 0.97 -13.72 -13.81
CA GLU A 17 -0.49 -13.88 -13.74
C GLU A 17 -1.15 -12.93 -12.73
N TRP A 18 -0.36 -12.20 -11.94
CA TRP A 18 -0.91 -11.31 -10.91
C TRP A 18 -1.58 -10.08 -11.54
N SER A 19 -2.76 -9.73 -11.04
CA SER A 19 -3.46 -8.50 -11.42
C SER A 19 -4.33 -7.98 -10.28
N ALA A 20 -4.42 -6.65 -10.15
CA ALA A 20 -5.32 -6.00 -9.21
C ALA A 20 -6.79 -5.97 -9.68
N ALA A 21 -7.07 -6.33 -10.94
CA ALA A 21 -8.39 -6.15 -11.56
C ALA A 21 -9.52 -6.82 -10.77
N GLY A 22 -9.33 -8.07 -10.36
CA GLY A 22 -10.33 -8.82 -9.60
C GLY A 22 -10.60 -8.20 -8.23
N TYR A 23 -9.55 -7.71 -7.58
CA TYR A 23 -9.66 -7.03 -6.29
C TYR A 23 -10.44 -5.71 -6.42
N LEU A 24 -10.05 -4.87 -7.38
CA LEU A 24 -10.68 -3.58 -7.66
C LEU A 24 -12.14 -3.73 -8.11
N GLY A 25 -12.43 -4.73 -8.94
CA GLY A 25 -13.79 -5.02 -9.41
C GLY A 25 -14.74 -5.50 -8.31
N SER A 26 -14.21 -5.96 -7.17
CA SER A 26 -14.99 -6.42 -6.03
C SER A 26 -15.32 -5.34 -4.99
N ALA A 27 -14.88 -4.09 -5.24
CA ALA A 27 -14.98 -2.98 -4.30
C ALA A 27 -16.42 -2.69 -3.84
N LYS A 28 -16.57 -2.47 -2.53
CA LYS A 28 -17.85 -2.15 -1.87
C LYS A 28 -18.02 -0.66 -1.63
N THR A 29 -16.96 0.03 -1.21
CA THR A 29 -16.94 1.50 -1.05
C THR A 29 -16.29 2.14 -2.28
N PHE A 30 -16.88 3.24 -2.78
CA PHE A 30 -16.49 3.91 -4.03
C PHE A 30 -16.36 2.97 -5.26
N PRO A 31 -17.36 2.11 -5.53
CA PRO A 31 -17.26 1.10 -6.59
C PRO A 31 -16.96 1.71 -7.96
N GLU A 32 -17.52 2.87 -8.31
CA GLU A 32 -17.28 3.54 -9.60
C GLU A 32 -15.80 3.91 -9.79
N LEU A 33 -15.15 4.44 -8.75
CA LEU A 33 -13.73 4.80 -8.78
C LEU A 33 -12.84 3.55 -8.96
N PHE A 34 -13.11 2.50 -8.19
CA PHE A 34 -12.31 1.28 -8.26
C PHE A 34 -12.56 0.49 -9.55
N GLN A 35 -13.79 0.52 -10.07
CA GLN A 35 -14.09 -0.02 -11.40
C GLN A 35 -13.40 0.77 -12.50
N TRP A 36 -13.27 2.10 -12.38
CA TRP A 36 -12.47 2.90 -13.30
C TRP A 36 -11.01 2.44 -13.31
N PHE A 37 -10.40 2.21 -12.15
CA PHE A 37 -9.04 1.64 -12.07
C PHE A 37 -8.95 0.23 -12.68
N ALA A 38 -10.02 -0.56 -12.61
CA ALA A 38 -10.07 -1.92 -13.15
C ALA A 38 -10.29 -1.99 -14.66
N GLN A 39 -10.58 -0.86 -15.33
CA GLN A 39 -10.80 -0.84 -16.78
C GLN A 39 -9.55 -1.29 -17.56
N PRO A 40 -9.72 -1.93 -18.73
CA PRO A 40 -8.60 -2.39 -19.56
C PRO A 40 -7.58 -1.29 -19.90
N GLU A 41 -8.03 -0.04 -20.06
CA GLU A 41 -7.18 1.11 -20.36
C GLU A 41 -6.32 1.53 -19.16
N ASN A 42 -6.75 1.20 -17.93
CA ASN A 42 -6.13 1.67 -16.70
C ASN A 42 -5.33 0.61 -15.94
N ILE A 43 -5.76 -0.66 -16.04
CA ILE A 43 -5.24 -1.73 -15.20
C ILE A 43 -3.73 -1.91 -15.31
N SER A 44 -3.13 -1.67 -16.49
CA SER A 44 -1.70 -1.82 -16.71
C SER A 44 -0.87 -0.89 -15.83
N TRP A 45 -1.22 0.40 -15.76
CA TRP A 45 -0.48 1.35 -14.93
C TRP A 45 -0.81 1.17 -13.44
N VAL A 46 -2.03 0.76 -13.10
CA VAL A 46 -2.43 0.44 -11.72
C VAL A 46 -1.63 -0.74 -11.18
N ASN A 47 -1.50 -1.81 -11.97
CA ASN A 47 -0.67 -2.96 -11.62
C ASN A 47 0.79 -2.55 -11.43
N LEU A 48 1.35 -1.77 -12.35
CA LEU A 48 2.72 -1.28 -12.26
C LEU A 48 2.94 -0.48 -10.97
N LEU A 49 2.09 0.50 -10.67
CA LEU A 49 2.19 1.31 -9.45
C LEU A 49 2.05 0.47 -8.18
N ASN A 50 1.17 -0.53 -8.18
CA ASN A 50 0.98 -1.42 -7.04
C ASN A 50 2.23 -2.29 -6.79
N MET A 51 2.67 -3.01 -7.81
CA MET A 51 3.80 -3.95 -7.76
C MET A 51 5.10 -3.23 -7.37
N TRP A 52 5.42 -2.14 -8.08
CA TRP A 52 6.64 -1.40 -7.86
C TRP A 52 6.54 -0.43 -6.68
N GLY A 53 5.37 0.13 -6.40
CA GLY A 53 5.16 0.98 -5.23
C GLY A 53 5.41 0.22 -3.93
N LEU A 54 4.84 -0.98 -3.79
CA LEU A 54 5.10 -1.84 -2.62
C LEU A 54 6.58 -2.21 -2.50
N THR A 55 7.20 -2.62 -3.61
CA THR A 55 8.62 -2.98 -3.66
C THR A 55 9.51 -1.79 -3.25
N ALA A 56 9.29 -0.62 -3.82
CA ALA A 56 10.06 0.59 -3.54
C ALA A 56 9.89 1.07 -2.10
N ILE A 57 8.66 1.04 -1.55
CA ILE A 57 8.41 1.33 -0.14
C ILE A 57 9.16 0.33 0.75
N GLY A 58 9.10 -0.97 0.42
CA GLY A 58 9.82 -2.00 1.16
C GLY A 58 11.33 -1.78 1.20
N VAL A 59 11.95 -1.51 0.04
CA VAL A 59 13.39 -1.19 -0.08
C VAL A 59 13.75 0.07 0.68
N SER A 60 12.97 1.15 0.53
CA SER A 60 13.17 2.41 1.25
C SER A 60 13.18 2.20 2.77
N LEU A 61 12.19 1.49 3.32
CA LEU A 61 12.10 1.27 4.77
C LEU A 61 13.22 0.36 5.30
N ILE A 62 13.69 -0.61 4.51
CA ILE A 62 14.80 -1.49 4.91
C ILE A 62 16.13 -0.75 4.86
N SER A 63 16.36 0.02 3.80
CA SER A 63 17.58 0.82 3.64
C SER A 63 17.60 2.04 4.57
N GLY A 64 16.44 2.48 5.04
CA GLY A 64 16.30 3.70 5.83
C GLY A 64 16.41 4.98 5.01
N ALA A 65 16.30 4.91 3.68
CA ALA A 65 16.34 6.06 2.78
C ALA A 65 14.92 6.46 2.36
N LEU A 66 14.62 7.76 2.32
CA LEU A 66 13.32 8.35 1.99
C LEU A 66 12.16 7.82 2.85
N VAL A 67 12.43 7.48 4.12
CA VAL A 67 11.48 6.77 5.00
C VAL A 67 10.21 7.59 5.18
N LYS A 68 10.34 8.92 5.30
CA LYS A 68 9.18 9.80 5.45
C LYS A 68 8.26 9.76 4.23
N PHE A 69 8.82 9.90 3.03
CA PHE A 69 8.07 9.87 1.77
C PHE A 69 7.44 8.50 1.54
N SER A 70 8.21 7.43 1.74
CA SER A 70 7.71 6.05 1.60
C SER A 70 6.69 5.69 2.66
N SER A 71 6.73 6.31 3.85
CA SER A 71 5.70 6.14 4.87
C SER A 71 4.38 6.80 4.46
N ILE A 72 4.42 8.01 3.90
CA ILE A 72 3.22 8.65 3.36
C ILE A 72 2.62 7.82 2.21
N ALA A 73 3.46 7.36 1.28
CA ALA A 73 3.03 6.49 0.19
C ALA A 73 2.47 5.15 0.69
N GLY A 74 3.09 4.55 1.72
CA GLY A 74 2.64 3.33 2.36
C GLY A 74 1.28 3.50 3.05
N ALA A 75 1.08 4.59 3.78
CA ALA A 75 -0.23 4.91 4.36
C ALA A 75 -1.30 5.06 3.28
N LEU A 76 -1.01 5.78 2.19
CA LEU A 76 -1.94 5.93 1.07
C LEU A 76 -2.30 4.58 0.42
N MET A 77 -1.31 3.71 0.19
CA MET A 77 -1.53 2.34 -0.32
C MET A 77 -2.48 1.54 0.60
N MET A 78 -2.27 1.61 1.91
CA MET A 78 -3.13 0.90 2.86
C MET A 78 -4.56 1.44 2.85
N LEU A 79 -4.76 2.74 2.73
CA LEU A 79 -6.09 3.33 2.58
C LEU A 79 -6.77 2.87 1.29
N LEU A 80 -6.03 2.78 0.18
CA LEU A 80 -6.54 2.28 -1.10
C LEU A 80 -6.90 0.78 -1.07
N TYR A 81 -6.31 0.00 -0.17
CA TYR A 81 -6.73 -1.39 0.07
C TYR A 81 -7.86 -1.50 1.10
N TYR A 82 -7.95 -0.57 2.03
CA TYR A 82 -9.03 -0.57 3.01
C TYR A 82 -10.40 -0.29 2.37
N LEU A 83 -10.47 0.69 1.47
CA LEU A 83 -11.75 1.15 0.89
C LEU A 83 -12.51 0.07 0.10
N PRO A 84 -11.88 -0.74 -0.78
CA PRO A 84 -12.60 -1.78 -1.51
C PRO A 84 -13.30 -2.81 -0.61
N VAL A 85 -12.73 -3.13 0.55
CA VAL A 85 -13.27 -4.15 1.48
C VAL A 85 -14.21 -3.56 2.53
N LEU A 86 -14.20 -2.25 2.73
CA LEU A 86 -15.07 -1.57 3.68
C LEU A 86 -16.53 -1.72 3.29
N THR A 87 -17.32 -2.31 4.18
CA THR A 87 -18.80 -2.38 4.11
C THR A 87 -19.35 -1.80 5.41
N PHE A 88 -19.48 -0.48 5.46
CA PHE A 88 -19.76 0.24 6.72
C PHE A 88 -20.95 -0.38 7.50
N PRO A 89 -20.78 -0.71 8.79
CA PRO A 89 -19.65 -0.39 9.68
C PRO A 89 -18.58 -1.49 9.82
N THR A 90 -18.61 -2.53 8.99
CA THR A 90 -17.75 -3.72 9.09
C THR A 90 -16.74 -3.83 7.95
N VAL A 91 -15.61 -4.48 8.22
CA VAL A 91 -14.60 -4.83 7.23
C VAL A 91 -14.27 -6.30 7.38
N ASP A 92 -14.69 -7.11 6.40
CA ASP A 92 -14.55 -8.56 6.40
C ASP A 92 -14.96 -9.20 7.74
N ARG A 93 -13.99 -9.62 8.58
CA ARG A 93 -14.21 -10.24 9.92
C ARG A 93 -14.10 -9.27 11.10
N SER A 94 -13.88 -7.99 10.84
CA SER A 94 -13.68 -6.94 11.86
C SER A 94 -14.73 -5.83 11.70
N TYR A 95 -14.79 -4.91 12.66
CA TYR A 95 -15.57 -3.68 12.53
C TYR A 95 -14.81 -2.69 11.63
N LEU A 96 -14.56 -1.45 12.08
CA LEU A 96 -13.90 -0.43 11.28
C LEU A 96 -12.38 -0.61 11.19
N VAL A 97 -11.76 -1.32 12.14
CA VAL A 97 -10.30 -1.46 12.20
C VAL A 97 -9.90 -2.85 11.76
N ASP A 98 -9.21 -2.94 10.64
CA ASP A 98 -8.58 -4.14 10.12
C ASP A 98 -7.05 -3.94 10.01
N GLU A 99 -6.35 -4.90 9.38
CA GLU A 99 -4.91 -4.82 9.17
C GLU A 99 -4.48 -3.58 8.38
N HIS A 100 -5.27 -3.14 7.39
CA HIS A 100 -4.94 -1.98 6.57
C HIS A 100 -4.94 -0.69 7.40
N VAL A 101 -5.94 -0.52 8.27
CA VAL A 101 -5.98 0.64 9.18
C VAL A 101 -4.81 0.62 10.15
N ILE A 102 -4.48 -0.54 10.72
CA ILE A 102 -3.34 -0.69 11.62
C ILE A 102 -2.04 -0.33 10.90
N TYR A 103 -1.84 -0.83 9.68
CA TYR A 103 -0.63 -0.54 8.90
C TYR A 103 -0.55 0.93 8.50
N ALA A 104 -1.68 1.57 8.12
CA ALA A 104 -1.73 3.00 7.84
C ALA A 104 -1.31 3.83 9.06
N LEU A 105 -1.75 3.46 10.27
CA LEU A 105 -1.34 4.11 11.51
C LEU A 105 0.15 3.90 11.81
N VAL A 106 0.69 2.71 11.60
CA VAL A 106 2.13 2.45 11.75
C VAL A 106 2.94 3.33 10.79
N PHE A 107 2.50 3.50 9.55
CA PHE A 107 3.14 4.43 8.62
C PHE A 107 3.01 5.89 9.05
N ALA A 108 1.87 6.31 9.59
CA ALA A 108 1.70 7.66 10.12
C ALA A 108 2.69 7.93 11.27
N VAL A 109 2.92 6.95 12.15
CA VAL A 109 3.94 7.02 13.20
C VAL A 109 5.33 7.17 12.58
N LEU A 110 5.72 6.31 11.63
CA LEU A 110 7.03 6.39 10.97
C LEU A 110 7.27 7.74 10.27
N ALA A 111 6.22 8.30 9.65
CA ALA A 111 6.27 9.62 9.01
C ALA A 111 6.38 10.78 10.02
N THR A 112 5.73 10.65 11.19
CA THR A 112 5.70 11.71 12.22
C THR A 112 7.01 11.78 13.00
N PHE A 113 7.60 10.63 13.35
CA PHE A 113 8.84 10.58 14.14
C PHE A 113 10.11 10.71 13.29
N ASN A 114 10.01 11.05 11.99
CA ASN A 114 11.12 11.08 11.05
C ASN A 114 12.07 9.87 11.24
N ALA A 115 11.52 8.65 11.31
CA ALA A 115 12.29 7.48 11.73
C ALA A 115 13.55 7.23 10.87
N GLY A 116 13.55 7.67 9.61
CA GLY A 116 14.71 7.64 8.73
C GLY A 116 15.85 8.57 9.16
N GLU A 117 15.56 9.75 9.67
CA GLU A 117 16.57 10.75 10.05
C GLU A 117 17.34 10.33 11.31
N ILE A 118 16.70 9.55 12.19
CA ILE A 118 17.27 9.12 13.46
C ILE A 118 17.94 7.73 13.35
N TRP A 119 17.40 6.82 12.54
CA TRP A 119 17.84 5.41 12.48
C TRP A 119 18.22 4.92 11.07
N GLY A 120 18.14 5.77 10.04
CA GLY A 120 18.30 5.39 8.64
C GLY A 120 19.31 6.22 7.86
N LEU A 121 19.46 5.87 6.58
CA LEU A 121 20.30 6.60 5.63
C LEU A 121 19.76 8.00 5.29
N ASP A 122 18.53 8.31 5.66
CA ASP A 122 17.96 9.68 5.58
C ASP A 122 18.78 10.72 6.36
N ALA A 123 19.61 10.32 7.32
CA ALA A 123 20.57 11.24 7.96
C ALA A 123 21.69 11.73 7.01
N TRP A 124 21.90 11.04 5.89
CA TRP A 124 22.98 11.28 4.93
C TRP A 124 22.49 11.82 3.57
N LEU A 125 21.17 11.98 3.39
CA LEU A 125 20.50 12.49 2.19
C LEU A 125 19.95 13.90 2.42
#